data_AF-A0A9P8IVD0-F1
#
_entry.id   AF-A0A9P8IVD0-F1
#
_cell.length_a   1.000
_cell.length_b   1.000
_cell.length_c   1.000
_cell.angle_alpha   90.00
_cell.angle_beta   90.00
_cell.angle_gamma   90.00
#
_symmetry.space_group_name_H-M   'P 1'
#
loop_
_entity.id
_entity.type
_entity.pdbx_description
1 polymer ?
#
loop_
_entity_poly.entity_id
_entity_poly.type
_entity_poly.pdbx_seq_one_letter_code
_entity_poly.pdbx_strand_id
1 'polypeptide(L)'
;MASLGEDLLGVVNKLQDLVFNTIGNDSLDLPQIVVVGSQSSGKSSVLENIVGRDFLPRGSGIVTRRPLILQLINVPSNSDRPEGDEIHVPHTPASVAGQDE
;
A
#
# COMPACT_ATOMS: atom_id res chain seq x y z
N MET A 1 -8.01 -11.64 -21.81
CA MET A 1 -6.81 -10.91 -22.27
C MET A 1 -6.39 -10.05 -21.09
N ALA A 2 -5.45 -10.53 -20.27
CA ALA A 2 -4.91 -9.72 -19.18
C ALA A 2 -4.36 -8.44 -19.79
N SER A 3 -4.88 -7.30 -19.33
CA SER A 3 -4.41 -6.01 -19.85
C SER A 3 -3.00 -5.79 -19.31
N LEU A 4 -2.13 -5.18 -20.12
CA LEU A 4 -0.73 -4.87 -19.75
C LEU A 4 -0.61 -4.19 -18.37
N GLY A 5 -1.67 -3.51 -17.91
CA GLY A 5 -1.75 -2.85 -16.61
C GLY A 5 -1.90 -3.79 -15.41
N GLU A 6 -2.59 -4.92 -15.54
CA GLU A 6 -2.74 -5.89 -14.44
C GLU A 6 -1.42 -6.62 -14.17
N ASP A 7 -0.74 -7.04 -15.24
CA ASP A 7 0.57 -7.70 -15.15
C ASP A 7 1.63 -6.75 -14.59
N LEU A 8 1.66 -5.49 -15.04
CA LEU A 8 2.58 -4.47 -14.54
C LEU A 8 2.35 -4.17 -13.07
N LEU A 9 1.09 -4.04 -12.64
CA LEU A 9 0.74 -3.80 -11.24
C LEU A 9 1.25 -4.94 -10.34
N GLY A 10 1.05 -6.19 -10.76
CA GLY A 10 1.54 -7.36 -10.03
C GLY A 10 3.07 -7.38 -9.89
N VAL A 11 3.80 -7.06 -10.96
CA VAL A 11 5.27 -7.00 -10.95
C VAL A 11 5.79 -5.86 -10.09
N VAL A 12 5.21 -4.65 -10.19
CA VAL A 12 5.61 -3.49 -9.41
C VAL A 12 5.38 -3.72 -7.92
N ASN A 13 4.23 -4.30 -7.53
CA ASN A 13 3.95 -4.63 -6.12
C ASN A 13 5.01 -5.58 -5.54
N LYS A 14 5.37 -6.65 -6.26
CA LYS A 14 6.39 -7.61 -5.81
C LYS A 14 7.78 -6.96 -5.67
N LEU A 15 8.16 -6.12 -6.62
CA LEU A 15 9.43 -5.38 -6.55
C LEU A 15 9.43 -4.40 -5.36
N GLN A 16 8.30 -3.73 -5.12
CA GLN A 16 8.14 -2.79 -4.02
C GLN A 16 8.40 -3.47 -2.67
N ASP A 17 7.78 -4.62 -2.44
CA ASP A 17 7.93 -5.38 -1.20
C ASP A 17 9.39 -5.84 -0.99
N LEU A 18 10.07 -6.31 -2.05
CA LEU A 18 11.45 -6.78 -1.96
C LEU A 18 12.43 -5.64 -1.65
N VAL A 19 12.29 -4.50 -2.34
CA VAL A 19 13.20 -3.34 -2.20
C VAL A 19 13.08 -2.71 -0.83
N PHE A 20 11.85 -2.54 -0.32
CA PHE A 20 11.63 -1.91 0.98
C PHE A 20 11.98 -2.81 2.17
N ASN A 21 11.75 -4.12 2.07
CA ASN A 21 11.96 -5.03 3.19
C ASN A 21 13.39 -5.57 3.31
N THR A 22 14.12 -5.65 2.19
CA THR A 22 15.39 -6.40 2.15
C THR A 22 16.61 -5.50 2.01
N ILE A 23 16.53 -4.44 1.20
CA ILE A 23 17.74 -3.78 0.69
C ILE A 23 18.02 -2.43 1.37
N GLY A 24 17.02 -1.77 1.95
CA GLY A 24 17.25 -0.51 2.64
C GLY A 24 17.86 0.54 1.71
N ASN A 25 16.99 1.22 0.96
CA ASN A 25 17.26 2.51 0.32
C ASN A 25 18.13 2.56 -0.95
N ASP A 26 18.66 1.45 -1.46
CA ASP A 26 19.44 1.47 -2.71
C ASP A 26 18.75 0.72 -3.88
N SER A 27 18.41 1.51 -4.91
CA SER A 27 18.54 1.22 -6.36
C SER A 27 17.35 0.80 -7.24
N LEU A 28 16.09 0.96 -6.81
CA LEU A 28 14.95 0.76 -7.74
C LEU A 28 13.92 1.90 -7.66
N ASP A 29 13.96 2.78 -8.64
CA ASP A 29 12.94 3.82 -8.87
C ASP A 29 11.66 3.16 -9.42
N LEU A 30 10.85 2.62 -8.52
CA LEU A 30 9.52 2.12 -8.87
C LEU A 30 8.54 3.30 -9.05
N PRO A 31 7.56 3.20 -9.97
CA PRO A 31 6.52 4.20 -10.10
C PRO A 31 5.73 4.34 -8.80
N GLN A 32 5.78 5.52 -8.18
CA GLN A 32 5.09 5.81 -6.93
C GLN A 32 4.29 7.10 -7.03
N ILE A 33 3.18 7.16 -6.28
CA ILE A 33 2.37 8.37 -6.13
C ILE A 33 2.64 8.95 -4.75
N VAL A 34 3.09 10.21 -4.72
CA VAL A 34 3.28 10.98 -3.49
C VAL A 34 2.17 12.01 -3.33
N VAL A 35 1.66 12.14 -2.09
CA VAL A 35 0.66 13.14 -1.74
C VAL A 35 1.33 14.31 -1.03
N VAL A 36 1.27 15.49 -1.64
CA VAL A 36 1.83 16.75 -1.11
C VAL A 36 0.76 17.81 -1.00
N GLY A 37 0.89 18.72 -0.04
CA GLY A 37 -0.04 19.83 0.15
C GLY A 37 0.02 20.47 1.52
N SER A 38 -0.42 21.73 1.62
CA SER A 38 -0.45 22.52 2.85
C SER A 38 -1.27 21.84 3.96
N GLN A 39 -1.06 22.24 5.22
CA GLN A 39 -1.89 21.77 6.32
C GLN A 39 -3.38 22.04 6.01
N SER A 40 -4.25 21.10 6.35
CA SER A 40 -5.70 21.21 6.12
C SER A 40 -6.16 21.21 4.65
N SER A 41 -5.29 20.93 3.68
CA SER A 41 -5.65 20.83 2.25
C SER A 41 -6.45 19.57 1.87
N GLY A 42 -6.97 18.81 2.85
CA GLY A 42 -7.78 17.61 2.59
C GLY A 42 -7.01 16.33 2.22
N LYS A 43 -5.68 16.29 2.34
CA LYS A 43 -4.86 15.09 2.01
C LYS A 43 -5.37 13.81 2.68
N SER A 44 -5.59 13.87 4.00
CA SER A 44 -6.08 12.72 4.75
C SER A 44 -7.48 12.31 4.29
N SER A 45 -8.36 13.28 4.06
CA SER A 45 -9.73 13.02 3.59
C SER A 45 -9.76 12.37 2.20
N VAL A 46 -8.87 12.77 1.28
CA VAL A 46 -8.75 12.13 -0.04
C VAL A 46 -8.30 10.68 0.10
N LEU A 47 -7.28 10.42 0.92
CA LEU A 47 -6.79 9.06 1.17
C LEU A 47 -7.86 8.18 1.82
N GLU A 48 -8.58 8.69 2.82
CA GLU A 48 -9.68 7.99 3.49
C GLU A 48 -10.85 7.70 2.53
N ASN A 49 -11.18 8.63 1.64
CA ASN A 49 -12.21 8.42 0.61
C ASN A 49 -11.82 7.35 -0.41
N ILE A 50 -10.55 7.27 -0.81
CA ILE A 50 -10.06 6.20 -1.70
C ILE A 50 -10.14 4.84 -1.00
N VAL A 51 -9.77 4.79 0.27
CA VAL A 51 -9.76 3.57 1.09
C VAL A 51 -11.18 3.16 1.51
N GLY A 52 -12.12 4.10 1.58
CA GLY A 52 -13.50 3.87 1.99
C GLY A 52 -13.69 3.72 3.51
N ARG A 53 -12.70 4.06 4.32
CA ARG A 53 -12.78 4.06 5.80
C ARG A 53 -11.84 5.09 6.41
N ASP A 54 -12.17 5.52 7.62
CA ASP A 54 -11.29 6.34 8.45
C ASP A 54 -10.15 5.46 9.00
N PHE A 55 -8.91 5.85 8.73
CA PHE A 55 -7.72 5.09 9.18
C PHE A 55 -6.53 5.97 9.53
N LEU A 56 -6.58 7.26 9.18
CA LEU A 56 -5.52 8.20 9.52
C LEU A 56 -5.82 8.84 10.87
N PRO A 57 -4.80 9.16 11.68
CA PRO A 57 -5.00 9.88 12.92
C PRO A 57 -5.73 11.21 12.68
N ARG A 58 -6.50 11.68 13.65
CA ARG A 58 -7.13 13.01 13.64
C ARG A 58 -6.64 13.82 14.82
N GLY A 59 -6.48 15.13 14.63
CA GLY A 59 -5.98 16.02 15.68
C GLY A 59 -5.76 17.44 15.18
N SER A 60 -5.53 18.35 16.12
CA SER A 60 -5.10 19.72 15.81
C SER A 60 -3.62 19.75 15.40
N GLY A 61 -3.26 20.64 14.48
CA GLY A 61 -1.89 20.77 13.98
C GLY A 61 -1.54 19.79 12.84
N ILE A 62 -0.27 19.43 12.74
CA ILE A 62 0.21 18.47 11.74
C ILE A 62 -0.10 17.03 12.17
N VAL A 63 -0.75 16.29 11.29
CA VAL A 63 -1.24 14.93 11.58
C VAL A 63 -0.21 13.87 11.16
N THR A 64 0.27 13.97 9.92
CA THR A 64 1.25 13.03 9.36
C THR A 64 2.67 13.49 9.71
N ARG A 65 3.24 12.90 10.77
CA ARG A 65 4.59 13.24 11.29
C ARG A 65 5.70 12.32 10.76
N ARG A 66 5.34 11.22 10.11
CA ARG A 66 6.25 10.29 9.44
C ARG A 66 5.70 9.98 8.04
N PRO A 67 6.55 9.74 7.03
CA PRO A 67 6.09 9.23 5.75
C PRO A 67 5.25 7.96 5.95
N LEU A 68 4.13 7.89 5.24
CA LEU A 68 3.24 6.73 5.23
C LEU A 68 3.23 6.16 3.82
N ILE A 69 3.55 4.87 3.71
CA ILE A 69 3.36 4.11 2.47
C ILE A 69 1.98 3.49 2.54
N LEU A 70 1.12 3.82 1.58
CA LEU A 70 -0.22 3.25 1.46
C LEU A 70 -0.26 2.34 0.23
N GLN A 71 -0.42 1.04 0.46
CA GLN A 71 -0.56 0.03 -0.59
C GLN A 71 -1.99 -0.50 -0.59
N LEU A 72 -2.68 -0.34 -1.72
CA LEU A 72 -4.05 -0.83 -1.92
C LEU A 72 -3.99 -2.06 -2.80
N ILE A 73 -4.34 -3.21 -2.23
CA ILE A 73 -4.35 -4.49 -2.92
C ILE A 73 -5.80 -4.87 -3.15
N ASN A 74 -6.21 -4.96 -4.42
CA ASN A 74 -7.52 -5.49 -4.77
C ASN A 74 -7.52 -7.00 -4.54
N VAL A 75 -8.37 -7.47 -3.63
CA VAL A 75 -8.54 -8.89 -3.35
C VAL A 75 -9.84 -9.34 -4.02
N PRO A 76 -9.80 -10.26 -5.01
CA PRO A 76 -10.98 -10.80 -5.65
C PRO A 76 -11.85 -11.52 -4.63
N SER A 77 -13.15 -11.34 -4.80
CA SER A 77 -14.20 -12.06 -4.10
C SER A 77 -13.97 -13.57 -4.24
N ASN A 78 -14.33 -14.37 -3.23
CA ASN A 78 -14.18 -15.84 -3.29
C ASN A 78 -14.83 -16.49 -4.53
N SER A 79 -15.79 -15.81 -5.16
CA SER A 79 -16.46 -16.23 -6.40
C SER A 79 -15.65 -16.05 -7.68
N ASP A 80 -14.62 -15.18 -7.68
CA ASP A 80 -13.85 -14.78 -8.87
C ASP A 80 -12.40 -15.27 -8.83
N ARG A 81 -12.06 -16.17 -7.90
CA ARG A 81 -10.69 -16.67 -7.73
C ARG A 81 -10.39 -17.77 -8.76
N PRO A 82 -9.42 -17.59 -9.68
CA PRO A 82 -8.87 -18.71 -10.40
C PRO A 82 -8.15 -19.65 -9.42
N GLU A 83 -8.39 -20.96 -9.54
CA GLU A 83 -7.68 -21.98 -8.74
C GLU A 83 -6.17 -21.84 -8.94
N GLY A 84 -5.44 -21.54 -7.86
CA GLY A 84 -3.97 -21.54 -7.82
C GLY A 84 -3.28 -20.17 -7.69
N ASP A 85 -4.02 -19.05 -7.66
CA ASP A 85 -3.41 -17.73 -7.48
C ASP A 85 -3.47 -17.29 -6.01
N GLU A 86 -2.41 -17.59 -5.25
CA GLU A 86 -2.25 -17.06 -3.89
C GLU A 86 -1.85 -15.59 -3.96
N ILE A 87 -2.75 -14.71 -3.52
CA ILE A 87 -2.45 -13.29 -3.39
C ILE A 87 -1.51 -13.13 -2.20
N HIS A 88 -0.24 -12.86 -2.49
CA HIS A 88 0.71 -12.43 -1.49
C HIS A 88 0.27 -11.06 -0.94
N VAL A 89 -0.25 -11.04 0.29
CA VAL A 89 -0.57 -9.81 1.01
C VAL A 89 0.57 -9.52 1.99
N PRO A 90 1.55 -8.68 1.61
CA PRO A 90 2.65 -8.28 2.49
C PRO A 90 2.11 -7.46 3.68
N HIS A 91 2.86 -7.41 4.78
CA HIS A 91 2.59 -6.52 5.93
C HIS A 91 1.18 -6.66 6.55
N THR A 92 0.61 -7.86 6.52
CA THR A 92 -0.60 -8.16 7.29
C THR A 92 -0.31 -8.08 8.79
N PRO A 93 -1.28 -7.69 9.65
CA PRO A 93 -1.12 -7.73 11.10
C PRO A 93 -0.66 -9.10 11.60
N ALA A 94 -1.12 -10.17 10.94
CA ALA A 94 -0.70 -11.56 11.19
C ALA A 94 0.79 -11.81 10.91
N SER A 95 1.39 -11.11 9.93
CA SER A 95 2.82 -11.21 9.61
C SER A 95 3.71 -10.38 10.54
N VAL A 96 3.15 -9.36 11.20
CA VAL A 96 3.88 -8.48 12.15
C VAL A 96 3.79 -9.00 13.60
N ALA A 97 2.70 -9.68 13.96
CA ALA A 97 2.48 -10.21 15.31
C ALA A 97 3.44 -11.32 15.75
N GLY A 98 4.36 -11.77 14.89
CA GLY A 98 5.41 -12.76 15.21
C GLY A 98 6.80 -12.16 15.46
N GLN A 99 6.94 -10.84 15.60
CA GLN A 99 8.24 -10.15 15.82
C GLN A 99 8.42 -9.58 17.23
N ASP A 100 7.62 -10.02 18.20
CA ASP A 100 7.84 -9.78 19.63
C ASP A 100 8.31 -11.08 20.33
N GLU A 101 9.53 -11.54 19.99
CA GLU A 101 10.38 -12.36 20.88
C GLU A 101 11.82 -11.83 20.85
#